data_AF-A0A2M7RKU0-F1
#
_entry.id   AF-A0A2M7RKU0-F1
#
_cell.length_a   1.000
_cell.length_b   1.000
_cell.length_c   1.000
_cell.angle_alpha   90.00
_cell.angle_beta   90.00
_cell.angle_gamma   90.00
#
_symmetry.space_group_name_H-M   'P 1'
#
loop_
_entity.id
_entity.type
_entity.pdbx_description
1 polymer ?
#
loop_
_entity_poly.entity_id
_entity_poly.type
_entity_poly.pdbx_seq_one_letter_code
_entity_poly.pdbx_strand_id
1 'polypeptide(L)'
;MADFSKKIIVEFLYADLSRCIRCQMSYTSLEASLNHLQDAIAELGMKVELKKIPIATKEEAEQHGFTTSPTIKINGKDLEEIIHGRPRHTKSYCGSCSAVCDTETECRTFSYDGKIYEYIPRKMIVEAIRKLYPVRSS
;
A
#
# COMPACT_ATOMS: atom_id res chain seq x y z
N MET A 1 6.19 -20.46 21.31
CA MET A 1 5.89 -19.01 21.41
C MET A 1 7.03 -18.28 20.73
N ALA A 2 6.91 -17.48 19.67
CA ALA A 2 5.81 -17.17 18.76
C ALA A 2 6.30 -17.54 17.35
N ASP A 3 5.42 -18.12 16.53
CA ASP A 3 5.70 -18.35 15.11
C ASP A 3 5.60 -17.02 14.37
N PHE A 4 6.66 -16.21 14.47
CA PHE A 4 6.88 -15.14 13.50
C PHE A 4 7.28 -15.85 12.23
N SER A 5 6.32 -16.05 11.32
CA SER A 5 6.66 -16.24 9.91
C SER A 5 7.75 -15.20 9.59
N LYS A 6 8.97 -15.65 9.28
CA LYS A 6 10.19 -14.80 9.13
C LYS A 6 10.10 -13.79 7.98
N LYS A 7 8.89 -13.48 7.54
CA LYS A 7 8.54 -12.72 6.36
C LYS A 7 7.40 -11.75 6.68
N ILE A 8 7.59 -10.51 6.26
CA ILE A 8 6.57 -9.48 6.16
C ILE A 8 6.10 -9.50 4.71
N ILE A 9 4.86 -9.92 4.48
CA ILE A 9 4.27 -9.93 3.14
C ILE A 9 3.67 -8.56 2.88
N VAL A 10 4.18 -7.86 1.87
CA VAL A 10 3.65 -6.56 1.45
C VAL A 10 3.03 -6.73 0.09
N GLU A 11 1.71 -6.53 0.02
CA GLU A 11 0.95 -6.66 -1.22
C GLU A 11 0.62 -5.27 -1.75
N PHE A 12 0.98 -5.00 -2.99
CA PHE A 12 0.65 -3.78 -3.70
C PHE A 12 -0.33 -4.09 -4.82
N LEU A 13 -1.59 -3.70 -4.62
CA LEU A 13 -2.68 -3.90 -5.56
C LEU A 13 -2.88 -2.60 -6.37
N TYR A 14 -2.84 -2.71 -7.69
CA TYR A 14 -2.87 -1.55 -8.59
C TYR A 14 -3.61 -1.83 -9.89
N ALA A 15 -4.14 -0.77 -10.51
CA ALA A 15 -4.79 -0.86 -11.82
C ALA A 15 -3.76 -0.84 -12.96
N ASP A 16 -2.84 0.14 -12.95
CA ASP A 16 -1.88 0.33 -14.05
C ASP A 16 -0.59 1.01 -13.55
N LEU A 17 0.57 0.37 -13.73
CA LEU A 17 1.89 0.96 -13.42
C LEU A 17 2.60 1.60 -14.62
N SER A 18 2.07 1.45 -15.83
CA SER A 18 2.60 2.02 -17.06
C SER A 18 2.08 3.42 -17.34
N ARG A 19 0.82 3.71 -16.99
CA ARG A 19 0.13 4.96 -17.39
C ARG A 19 -0.50 5.75 -16.24
N CYS A 20 -0.80 5.12 -15.09
CA CYS A 20 -1.42 5.82 -13.98
C CYS A 20 -0.39 6.43 -13.00
N ILE A 21 -0.32 7.77 -12.97
CA ILE A 21 0.63 8.49 -12.12
C ILE A 21 0.43 8.22 -10.63
N ARG A 22 -0.82 8.07 -10.16
CA ARG A 22 -1.12 7.77 -8.75
C ARG A 22 -0.61 6.39 -8.33
N CYS A 23 -0.72 5.40 -9.23
CA CYS A 23 -0.18 4.06 -9.01
C CYS A 23 1.35 4.08 -9.00
N GLN A 24 1.96 4.75 -9.99
CA GLN A 24 3.42 4.88 -10.12
C GLN A 24 4.05 5.58 -8.90
N MET A 25 3.46 6.69 -8.45
CA MET A 25 3.96 7.43 -7.29
C MET A 25 3.81 6.63 -5.99
N SER A 26 2.72 5.88 -5.85
CA SER A 26 2.51 5.00 -4.68
C SER A 26 3.52 3.85 -4.67
N TYR A 27 3.80 3.24 -5.83
CA TYR A 27 4.80 2.20 -5.97
C TYR A 27 6.22 2.73 -5.67
N THR A 28 6.57 3.90 -6.20
CA THR A 28 7.84 4.57 -5.91
C THR A 28 8.00 4.84 -4.41
N SER A 29 6.92 5.32 -3.77
CA SER A 29 6.90 5.55 -2.32
C SER A 29 7.05 4.26 -1.53
N LEU A 30 6.47 3.16 -2.02
CA LEU A 30 6.61 1.83 -1.42
C LEU A 30 8.04 1.31 -1.50
N GLU A 31 8.65 1.28 -2.69
CA GLU A 31 10.06 0.84 -2.84
C GLU A 31 10.99 1.65 -1.95
N ALA A 32 10.86 2.97 -1.95
CA ALA A 32 11.66 3.85 -1.11
C ALA A 32 11.42 3.64 0.40
N SER A 33 10.26 3.12 0.80
CA SER A 33 9.95 2.76 2.19
C SER A 33 10.58 1.43 2.58
N LEU A 34 10.47 0.42 1.71
CA LEU A 34 11.01 -0.91 1.96
C LEU A 34 12.55 -0.90 2.01
N ASN A 35 13.19 -0.19 1.09
CA ASN A 35 14.65 -0.03 1.10
C ASN A 35 15.14 0.65 2.38
N HIS A 36 14.40 1.65 2.87
CA HIS A 36 14.75 2.34 4.12
C HIS A 36 14.59 1.49 5.37
N LEU A 37 13.68 0.53 5.35
CA LEU A 37 13.39 -0.34 6.49
C LEU A 37 14.13 -1.68 6.41
N GLN A 38 14.86 -1.94 5.33
CA GLN A 38 15.48 -3.23 5.07
C GLN A 38 16.39 -3.67 6.23
N ASP A 39 17.30 -2.81 6.67
CA ASP A 39 18.24 -3.12 7.75
C ASP A 39 17.51 -3.33 9.09
N ALA A 40 16.58 -2.42 9.42
CA ALA A 40 15.77 -2.51 10.63
C ALA A 40 14.92 -3.80 10.69
N ILE A 41 14.39 -4.26 9.56
CA ILE A 41 13.62 -5.50 9.48
C ILE A 41 14.54 -6.72 9.56
N ALA A 42 15.74 -6.63 8.98
CA ALA A 42 16.75 -7.69 9.05
C ALA A 42 17.28 -7.90 10.49
N GLU A 43 17.44 -6.83 11.26
CA GLU A 43 17.78 -6.88 12.69
C GLU A 43 16.74 -7.64 13.52
N LEU A 44 15.46 -7.56 13.13
CA LEU A 44 14.38 -8.35 13.72
C LEU A 44 14.36 -9.81 13.26
N GLY A 45 15.33 -10.24 12.44
CA GLY A 45 15.40 -11.59 11.88
C GLY A 45 14.31 -11.89 10.83
N MET A 46 13.70 -10.84 10.26
CA MET A 46 12.64 -10.94 9.26
C MET A 46 13.13 -10.50 7.88
N LYS A 47 12.36 -10.83 6.85
CA LYS A 47 12.56 -10.35 5.47
C LYS A 47 11.27 -9.75 4.94
N VAL A 48 11.36 -8.82 3.99
CA VAL A 48 10.17 -8.33 3.28
C VAL A 48 10.00 -9.11 1.98
N GLU A 49 8.77 -9.53 1.71
CA GLU A 49 8.35 -10.10 0.43
C GLU A 49 7.32 -9.17 -0.22
N LEU A 50 7.73 -8.45 -1.27
CA LEU A 50 6.86 -7.56 -2.03
C LEU A 50 6.14 -8.33 -3.14
N LYS A 51 4.81 -8.35 -3.09
CA LYS A 51 3.93 -8.91 -4.13
C LYS A 51 3.22 -7.79 -4.88
N LYS A 52 3.49 -7.68 -6.17
CA LYS A 52 2.81 -6.75 -7.08
C LYS A 52 1.63 -7.48 -7.71
N ILE A 53 0.41 -7.04 -7.43
CA ILE A 53 -0.83 -7.66 -7.88
C ILE A 53 -1.54 -6.69 -8.83
N PRO A 54 -1.43 -6.86 -10.15
CA PRO A 54 -2.23 -6.10 -11.09
C PRO A 54 -3.70 -6.54 -10.95
N ILE A 55 -4.61 -5.56 -10.93
CA ILE A 55 -6.05 -5.77 -10.95
C ILE A 55 -6.55 -5.11 -12.22
N ALA A 56 -6.78 -5.92 -13.25
CA ALA A 56 -7.23 -5.47 -14.57
C ALA A 56 -8.74 -5.58 -14.74
N THR A 57 -9.38 -6.54 -14.05
CA THR A 57 -10.83 -6.76 -14.18
C THR A 57 -11.58 -6.57 -12.86
N LYS A 58 -12.91 -6.44 -12.97
CA LYS A 58 -13.79 -6.30 -11.82
C LYS A 58 -13.85 -7.60 -11.01
N GLU A 59 -13.78 -8.75 -11.67
CA GLU A 59 -13.77 -10.06 -11.03
C GLU A 59 -12.52 -10.25 -10.17
N GLU A 60 -11.35 -9.82 -10.65
CA GLU A 60 -10.11 -9.81 -9.87
C GLU A 60 -10.22 -8.87 -8.67
N ALA A 61 -10.88 -7.72 -8.85
CA ALA A 61 -11.10 -6.76 -7.77
C ALA A 61 -11.96 -7.36 -6.65
N GLU A 62 -13.04 -8.06 -7.00
CA GLU A 62 -13.91 -8.75 -6.04
C GLU A 62 -13.18 -9.87 -5.29
N GLN A 63 -12.40 -10.70 -6.00
CA GLN A 63 -11.61 -11.78 -5.40
C GLN A 63 -10.58 -11.28 -4.37
N HIS A 64 -10.01 -10.11 -4.60
CA HIS A 64 -8.97 -9.53 -3.73
C HIS A 64 -9.53 -8.57 -2.67
N GLY A 65 -10.86 -8.38 -2.61
CA GLY A 65 -11.48 -7.35 -1.77
C GLY A 65 -10.96 -5.94 -2.10
N PHE A 66 -10.58 -5.72 -3.36
CA PHE A 66 -9.96 -4.50 -3.83
C PHE A 66 -11.04 -3.47 -4.18
N THR A 67 -11.26 -2.53 -3.28
CA THR A 67 -12.26 -1.48 -3.49
C THR A 67 -11.79 -0.42 -4.49
N THR A 68 -10.49 -0.10 -4.50
CA THR A 68 -9.94 0.97 -5.35
C THR A 68 -8.42 0.97 -5.35
N SER A 69 -7.84 1.43 -6.47
CA SER A 69 -6.41 1.61 -6.67
C SER A 69 -5.92 2.97 -6.18
N PRO A 70 -4.66 3.09 -5.72
CA PRO A 70 -3.75 2.01 -5.30
C PRO A 70 -4.12 1.48 -3.91
N THR A 71 -3.70 0.26 -3.55
CA THR A 71 -3.89 -0.31 -2.19
C THR A 71 -2.63 -1.05 -1.74
N ILE A 72 -2.22 -0.85 -0.49
CA ILE A 72 -1.14 -1.60 0.17
C ILE A 72 -1.73 -2.40 1.32
N LYS A 73 -1.43 -3.70 1.36
CA LYS A 73 -1.70 -4.58 2.50
C LYS A 73 -0.38 -5.07 3.09
N ILE A 74 -0.30 -5.15 4.41
CA ILE A 74 0.83 -5.73 5.14
C ILE A 74 0.29 -6.94 5.91
N ASN A 75 0.74 -8.13 5.52
CA ASN A 75 0.17 -9.43 5.94
C ASN A 75 -1.35 -9.46 5.84
N GLY A 76 -1.89 -9.04 4.69
CA GLY A 76 -3.32 -8.99 4.43
C GLY A 76 -4.09 -7.83 5.08
N LYS A 77 -3.47 -7.05 6.00
CA LYS A 77 -4.12 -5.90 6.65
C LYS A 77 -3.89 -4.61 5.88
N ASP A 78 -4.96 -3.85 5.62
CA ASP A 78 -4.90 -2.59 4.87
C ASP A 78 -4.10 -1.50 5.58
N LEU A 79 -3.34 -0.72 4.81
CA LEU A 79 -2.50 0.36 5.34
C LEU A 79 -3.28 1.40 6.16
N GLU A 80 -4.46 1.83 5.70
CA GLU A 80 -5.28 2.80 6.44
C GLU A 80 -5.82 2.19 7.72
N GLU A 81 -6.13 0.91 7.72
CA GLU A 81 -6.54 0.19 8.94
C GLU A 81 -5.42 0.13 9.98
N ILE A 82 -4.16 -0.07 9.54
CA ILE A 82 -3.00 -0.06 10.44
C ILE A 82 -2.79 1.34 11.04
N ILE A 83 -2.94 2.39 10.24
CA ILE A 83 -2.66 3.76 10.68
C ILE A 83 -3.81 4.33 11.52
N HIS A 84 -5.06 4.09 11.12
CA HIS A 84 -6.25 4.74 11.69
C HIS A 84 -7.17 3.80 12.48
N GLY A 85 -6.89 2.50 12.51
CA GLY A 85 -7.76 1.49 13.14
C GLY A 85 -9.00 1.11 12.32
N ARG A 86 -9.22 1.75 11.16
CA ARG A 86 -10.32 1.44 10.24
C ARG A 86 -9.95 1.83 8.79
N PRO A 87 -10.47 1.13 7.77
CA PRO A 87 -10.35 1.56 6.39
C PRO A 87 -11.13 2.88 6.18
N ARG A 88 -10.57 3.83 5.42
CA ARG A 88 -11.31 5.04 5.04
C ARG A 88 -11.84 4.95 3.62
N HIS A 89 -11.04 4.40 2.69
CA HIS A 89 -11.42 4.19 1.29
C HIS A 89 -11.99 5.45 0.61
N THR A 90 -11.49 6.63 1.01
CA THR A 90 -11.86 7.89 0.35
C THR A 90 -11.42 7.86 -1.10
N LYS A 91 -12.19 8.49 -1.98
CA LYS A 91 -11.93 8.50 -3.43
C LYS A 91 -11.99 9.91 -3.98
N SER A 92 -11.25 10.12 -5.07
CA SER A 92 -11.33 11.32 -5.90
C SER A 92 -11.19 10.94 -7.36
N TYR A 93 -11.70 11.81 -8.24
CA TYR A 93 -11.51 11.70 -9.69
C TYR A 93 -10.03 11.46 -10.04
N CYS A 94 -9.79 10.52 -10.95
CA CYS A 94 -8.46 10.17 -11.42
C CYS A 94 -8.40 10.31 -12.93
N GLY A 95 -7.83 11.40 -13.42
CA GLY A 95 -7.65 11.62 -14.87
C GLY A 95 -6.82 10.52 -15.53
N SER A 96 -5.77 10.03 -14.85
CA SER A 96 -4.91 8.97 -15.42
C SER A 96 -5.61 7.63 -15.54
N CYS A 97 -6.37 7.20 -14.52
CA CYS A 97 -7.18 5.98 -14.65
C CYS A 97 -8.33 6.17 -15.62
N SER A 98 -8.92 7.37 -15.68
CA SER A 98 -10.00 7.62 -16.65
C SER A 98 -9.51 7.47 -18.09
N ALA A 99 -8.26 7.90 -18.37
CA ALA A 99 -7.62 7.70 -19.67
C ALA A 99 -7.17 6.25 -19.93
N VAL A 100 -6.94 5.45 -18.88
CA VAL A 100 -6.59 4.02 -19.00
C VAL A 100 -7.84 3.17 -19.22
N CYS A 101 -8.91 3.46 -18.49
CA CYS A 101 -10.16 2.70 -18.50
C CYS A 101 -11.16 3.20 -19.54
N ASP A 102 -10.85 4.31 -20.24
CA ASP A 102 -11.72 5.00 -21.21
C ASP A 102 -13.12 5.32 -20.63
N THR A 103 -13.16 5.62 -19.34
CA THR A 103 -14.39 5.93 -18.58
C THR A 103 -14.05 6.72 -17.32
N GLU A 104 -14.96 7.56 -16.83
CA GLU A 104 -14.74 8.34 -15.61
C GLU A 104 -14.47 7.42 -14.41
N THR A 105 -13.26 7.55 -13.83
CA THR A 105 -12.76 6.63 -12.81
C THR A 105 -12.31 7.38 -11.57
N GLU A 106 -12.83 6.98 -10.41
CA GLU A 106 -12.39 7.47 -9.11
C GLU A 106 -11.35 6.51 -8.48
N CYS A 107 -10.25 7.08 -7.97
CA CYS A 107 -9.19 6.33 -7.31
C CYS A 107 -9.01 6.74 -5.85
N ARG A 108 -8.36 5.87 -5.08
CA ARG A 108 -8.22 5.99 -3.63
C ARG A 108 -7.34 7.16 -3.22
N THR A 109 -7.86 7.99 -2.33
CA THR A 109 -7.11 9.03 -1.62
C THR A 109 -6.80 8.57 -0.20
N PHE A 110 -5.72 9.12 0.37
CA PHE A 110 -5.20 8.75 1.68
C PHE A 110 -5.17 9.98 2.58
N SER A 111 -5.86 9.91 3.71
CA SER A 111 -5.80 10.97 4.73
C SER A 111 -4.70 10.65 5.73
N TYR A 112 -3.62 11.41 5.71
CA TYR A 112 -2.46 11.19 6.56
C TYR A 112 -1.88 12.53 7.02
N ASP A 113 -1.50 12.64 8.29
CA ASP A 113 -0.86 13.85 8.85
C ASP A 113 -1.65 15.16 8.55
N GLY A 114 -2.98 15.11 8.72
CA GLY A 114 -3.87 16.25 8.46
C GLY A 114 -4.06 16.63 6.99
N LYS A 115 -3.47 15.88 6.04
CA LYS A 115 -3.53 16.14 4.60
C LYS A 115 -4.20 15.00 3.85
N ILE A 116 -4.68 15.29 2.64
CA ILE A 116 -5.20 14.29 1.71
C ILE A 116 -4.17 14.13 0.59
N TYR A 117 -3.81 12.87 0.30
CA TYR A 117 -2.89 12.50 -0.76
C TYR A 117 -3.59 11.65 -1.80
N GLU A 118 -3.24 11.84 -3.07
CA GLU A 118 -3.76 11.03 -4.19
C GLU A 118 -2.91 9.77 -4.44
N TYR A 119 -1.77 9.66 -3.75
CA TYR A 119 -0.87 8.52 -3.74
C TYR A 119 -0.54 8.16 -2.29
N ILE A 120 0.01 6.96 -2.08
CA ILE A 120 0.37 6.50 -0.73
C ILE A 120 1.70 7.14 -0.29
N PRO A 121 1.72 7.99 0.75
CA PRO A 121 2.95 8.67 1.16
C PRO A 121 3.94 7.69 1.81
N ARG A 122 5.22 7.85 1.48
CA ARG A 122 6.33 7.07 2.10
C ARG A 122 6.26 7.04 3.63
N LYS A 123 6.00 8.18 4.27
CA LYS A 123 5.90 8.29 5.73
C LYS A 123 4.81 7.40 6.31
N MET A 124 3.66 7.33 5.64
CA MET A 124 2.53 6.48 6.04
C MET A 124 2.90 4.99 6.00
N ILE A 125 3.61 4.56 4.96
CA ILE A 125 4.08 3.16 4.82
C ILE A 125 5.08 2.81 5.93
N VAL A 126 6.05 3.70 6.15
CA VAL A 126 7.06 3.52 7.20
C VAL A 126 6.43 3.44 8.59
N GLU A 127 5.49 4.33 8.89
CA GLU A 127 4.76 4.31 10.16
C GLU A 127 3.98 3.01 10.34
N ALA A 128 3.28 2.53 9.31
CA ALA A 128 2.49 1.31 9.39
C ALA A 128 3.37 0.09 9.71
N ILE A 129 4.51 -0.05 9.03
CA ILE A 129 5.44 -1.15 9.29
C ILE A 129 6.00 -1.05 10.71
N ARG A 130 6.40 0.14 11.17
CA ARG A 130 6.90 0.34 12.54
C ARG A 130 5.85 0.07 13.62
N LYS A 131 4.59 0.39 13.37
CA LYS A 131 3.47 0.07 14.28
C LYS A 131 3.30 -1.44 14.45
N LEU A 132 3.45 -2.21 13.38
CA LEU A 132 3.36 -3.68 13.43
C LEU A 132 4.62 -4.35 13.96
N TYR A 133 5.79 -3.76 13.67
CA TYR A 133 7.11 -4.31 13.95
C TYR A 133 7.99 -3.27 14.63
N PRO A 134 7.73 -2.97 15.92
CA PRO A 134 8.54 -2.01 16.66
C PRO A 134 9.94 -2.59 16.88
N VAL A 135 10.95 -1.91 16.34
CA VAL A 135 12.35 -2.17 16.70
C VAL A 135 12.57 -1.62 18.10
N ARG A 136 12.97 -2.48 19.04
CA ARG A 136 13.41 -2.01 20.36
C ARG A 136 14.77 -1.34 20.16
N SER A 137 14.80 -0.03 20.20
CA SER A 137 16.05 0.71 20.40
C SER A 137 16.58 0.31 21.78
N SER A 138 17.61 -0.52 21.80
CA SER A 138 18.44 -0.78 22.99
C SER A 138 19.26 0.46 23.34
#